data_AF-A0AA90ZM03-F1
#
_entry.id   AF-A0AA90ZM03-F1
#
_cell.length_a   1.000
_cell.length_b   1.000
_cell.length_c   1.000
_cell.angle_alpha   90.00
_cell.angle_beta   90.00
_cell.angle_gamma   90.00
#
_symmetry.space_group_name_H-M   'P 1'
#
loop_
_entity.id
_entity.type
_entity.pdbx_description
1 polymer ?
#
loop_
_entity_poly.entity_id
_entity_poly.type
_entity_poly.pdbx_seq_one_letter_code
_entity_poly.pdbx_strand_id
1 'polypeptide(L)'
;MANRMTEIAESNNPISTDNIQKESYRINCIKNWSIVIAIVAAILFFWGCDCSDFLTWCKIDTNVLGTYGDFIGGFIGTGVTLYSAYLLFITLKEQNVVNRETQKVNTNVISTNNAVVKTNKIIIAQSYLQLFDNKFTTFLSLYQHALDAYRYNNKKGREAFVNIMDSFLEKPFQNGSTYMSRTKAAVKEYEQFYAANCREMSVHLRMLYHIARLIGMAENEDDDGNTILDEENRVIYAKCLRAQLCDEEMIMLRYNCLTNKGRNMQEFVNQFNLIKHIPLMSLLEFKKWKAKIGDDKTLVSCMNAHFIALRKFILEKCIGESEGKEFLDSRKYNIQVVSEDSNKKLITTITLKNVTGSPGHTGEMLIDKALSKFTIENLEELYKEYLKEILLVSNFYQFNGSNGGRIDSRHSADRTKVVCTAENDYPWILASWQRENP
;
A
#
# COMPACT_ATOMS: atom_id res chain seq x y z
N MET A 1 6.57 -30.60 -19.78
CA MET A 1 5.16 -31.04 -19.77
C MET A 1 4.88 -32.25 -20.68
N ALA A 2 5.67 -32.52 -21.72
CA ALA A 2 5.46 -33.68 -22.61
C ALA A 2 5.81 -35.05 -21.99
N ASN A 3 6.79 -35.14 -21.07
CA ASN A 3 7.25 -36.43 -20.53
C ASN A 3 6.43 -37.00 -19.35
N ARG A 4 5.41 -36.27 -18.85
CA ARG A 4 4.50 -36.78 -17.79
C ARG A 4 3.18 -37.31 -18.32
N MET A 5 2.90 -37.15 -19.63
CA MET A 5 1.69 -37.71 -20.24
C MET A 5 1.89 -39.11 -20.82
N THR A 6 3.13 -39.55 -21.01
CA THR A 6 3.45 -40.91 -21.48
C THR A 6 3.47 -41.95 -20.35
N GLU A 7 3.78 -41.57 -19.11
CA GLU A 7 3.79 -42.51 -17.97
C GLU A 7 2.38 -42.90 -17.48
N ILE A 8 1.34 -42.14 -17.83
CA ILE A 8 -0.04 -42.42 -17.40
C ILE A 8 -0.77 -43.34 -18.40
N ALA A 9 -0.21 -43.57 -19.59
CA ALA A 9 -0.84 -44.40 -20.62
C ALA A 9 -0.50 -45.91 -20.51
N GLU A 10 0.52 -46.30 -19.74
CA GLU A 10 1.02 -47.69 -19.69
C GLU A 10 0.65 -48.48 -18.42
N SER A 11 -0.10 -47.91 -17.46
CA SER A 11 -0.47 -48.63 -16.22
C SER A 11 -1.88 -49.22 -16.20
N ASN A 12 -2.58 -49.28 -17.33
CA ASN A 12 -3.92 -49.89 -17.41
C ASN A 12 -3.84 -51.27 -18.07
N ASN A 13 -4.37 -52.27 -17.36
CA ASN A 13 -4.62 -53.68 -17.76
C ASN A 13 -3.54 -54.72 -17.42
N PRO A 14 -3.51 -55.15 -16.15
CA PRO A 14 -3.65 -56.60 -15.93
C PRO A 14 -4.77 -56.98 -14.94
N ILE A 15 -5.29 -56.01 -14.17
CA ILE A 15 -6.23 -56.27 -13.06
C ILE A 15 -7.69 -56.41 -13.55
N SER A 16 -8.04 -55.83 -14.70
CA SER A 16 -9.41 -55.89 -15.24
C SER A 16 -9.74 -57.26 -15.86
N THR A 17 -8.81 -57.83 -16.63
CA THR A 17 -9.00 -59.11 -17.34
C THR A 17 -9.10 -60.32 -16.41
N ASP A 18 -8.33 -60.34 -15.32
CA ASP A 18 -8.33 -61.47 -14.37
C ASP A 18 -9.62 -61.53 -13.54
N ASN A 19 -10.16 -60.36 -13.17
CA ASN A 19 -11.46 -60.27 -12.49
C ASN A 19 -12.62 -60.67 -13.41
N ILE A 20 -12.60 -60.26 -14.68
CA ILE A 20 -13.61 -60.65 -15.68
C ILE A 20 -13.59 -62.16 -15.93
N GLN A 21 -12.40 -62.76 -16.00
CA GLN A 21 -12.25 -64.21 -16.21
C GLN A 21 -12.70 -65.02 -15.00
N LYS A 22 -12.47 -64.50 -13.78
CA LYS A 22 -12.91 -65.10 -12.52
C LYS A 22 -14.43 -64.99 -12.31
N GLU A 23 -15.06 -63.90 -12.72
CA GLU A 23 -16.53 -63.79 -12.73
C GLU A 23 -17.17 -64.70 -13.78
N SER A 24 -16.58 -64.79 -14.98
CA SER A 24 -17.05 -65.69 -16.05
C SER A 24 -17.05 -67.16 -15.60
N TYR A 25 -16.03 -67.59 -14.85
CA TYR A 25 -15.94 -68.93 -14.27
C TYR A 25 -17.03 -69.17 -13.22
N ARG A 26 -17.30 -68.20 -12.35
CA ARG A 26 -18.35 -68.28 -11.33
C ARG A 26 -19.74 -68.41 -11.93
N ILE A 27 -20.04 -67.66 -13.00
CA ILE A 27 -21.32 -67.74 -13.72
C ILE A 27 -21.50 -69.12 -14.35
N ASN A 28 -20.46 -69.69 -14.95
CA ASN A 28 -20.53 -71.05 -15.53
C ASN A 28 -20.72 -72.15 -14.47
N CYS A 29 -20.10 -72.01 -13.29
CA CYS A 29 -20.36 -72.93 -12.18
C CYS A 29 -21.82 -72.86 -11.72
N ILE A 30 -22.40 -71.67 -11.57
CA ILE A 30 -23.81 -71.51 -11.17
C ILE A 30 -24.76 -72.12 -12.23
N LYS A 31 -24.43 -71.97 -13.53
CA LYS A 31 -25.19 -72.59 -14.63
C LYS A 31 -25.18 -74.13 -14.53
N ASN A 32 -24.03 -74.73 -14.23
CA ASN A 32 -23.94 -76.18 -14.11
C ASN A 32 -24.67 -76.70 -12.86
N TRP A 33 -24.59 -76.00 -11.73
CA TRP A 33 -25.33 -76.37 -10.52
C TRP A 33 -26.84 -76.25 -10.68
N SER A 34 -27.34 -75.25 -11.41
CA SER A 34 -28.77 -75.10 -11.71
C SER A 34 -29.30 -76.21 -12.64
N ILE A 35 -28.51 -76.66 -13.62
CA ILE A 35 -28.86 -77.82 -14.46
C ILE A 35 -28.91 -79.10 -13.63
N VAL A 36 -27.95 -79.32 -12.73
CA VAL A 36 -27.92 -80.51 -11.87
C VAL A 36 -29.11 -80.52 -10.91
N ILE A 37 -29.47 -79.38 -10.32
CA ILE A 37 -30.65 -79.25 -9.45
C ILE A 37 -31.94 -79.53 -10.22
N ALA A 38 -32.06 -79.05 -11.47
CA ALA A 38 -33.20 -79.34 -12.33
C ALA A 38 -33.32 -80.84 -12.67
N ILE A 39 -32.19 -81.50 -12.93
CA ILE A 39 -32.14 -82.95 -13.19
C ILE A 39 -32.52 -83.74 -11.93
N VAL A 40 -32.00 -83.36 -10.76
CA VAL A 40 -32.35 -84.02 -9.49
C VAL A 40 -33.82 -83.81 -9.13
N ALA A 41 -34.37 -82.61 -9.38
CA ALA A 41 -35.80 -82.34 -9.20
C ALA A 41 -36.66 -83.18 -10.16
N ALA A 42 -36.23 -83.37 -11.42
CA ALA A 42 -36.90 -84.26 -12.36
C ALA A 42 -36.83 -85.72 -11.90
N ILE A 43 -35.67 -86.19 -11.41
CA ILE A 43 -35.49 -87.56 -10.90
C ILE A 43 -36.36 -87.81 -9.66
N LEU A 44 -36.45 -86.84 -8.74
CA LEU A 44 -37.33 -86.93 -7.57
C LEU A 44 -38.82 -86.89 -7.96
N PHE A 45 -39.20 -86.12 -8.98
CA PHE A 45 -40.55 -86.14 -9.56
C PHE A 45 -40.92 -87.52 -10.11
N PHE A 46 -39.96 -88.25 -10.68
CA PHE A 46 -40.16 -89.60 -11.19
C PHE A 46 -40.04 -90.72 -10.14
N TRP A 47 -39.48 -90.46 -8.95
CA TRP A 47 -39.26 -91.49 -7.92
C TRP A 47 -40.55 -91.89 -7.18
N GLY A 48 -41.65 -91.15 -7.34
CA GLY A 48 -42.94 -91.43 -6.69
C GLY A 48 -44.08 -91.87 -7.63
N CYS A 49 -43.83 -92.04 -8.93
CA CYS A 49 -44.87 -92.43 -9.89
C CYS A 49 -44.76 -93.93 -10.23
N ASP A 50 -45.80 -94.69 -9.92
CA ASP A 50 -46.00 -96.04 -10.47
C ASP A 50 -46.04 -95.95 -12.01
N CYS A 51 -45.11 -96.63 -12.67
CA CYS A 51 -44.91 -96.62 -14.12
C CYS A 51 -45.96 -97.42 -14.92
N SER A 52 -47.21 -97.52 -14.43
CA SER A 52 -48.29 -98.22 -15.12
C SER A 52 -49.54 -97.38 -15.45
N ASP A 53 -49.56 -96.07 -15.15
CA ASP A 53 -50.70 -95.18 -15.47
C ASP A 53 -50.29 -93.94 -16.31
N PHE A 54 -49.25 -94.06 -17.15
CA PHE A 54 -48.82 -92.97 -18.03
C PHE A 54 -49.75 -92.73 -19.24
N LEU A 55 -50.76 -93.57 -19.47
CA LEU A 55 -51.63 -93.50 -20.66
C LEU A 55 -53.10 -93.15 -20.40
N THR A 56 -53.45 -92.66 -19.21
CA THR A 56 -54.82 -92.28 -18.89
C THR A 56 -54.86 -90.92 -18.21
N TRP A 57 -55.71 -90.05 -18.75
CA TRP A 57 -56.11 -88.76 -18.19
C TRP A 57 -56.53 -88.90 -16.71
N CYS A 58 -55.57 -88.83 -15.79
CA CYS A 58 -55.82 -88.65 -14.37
C CYS A 58 -55.62 -87.17 -14.05
N LYS A 59 -56.65 -86.57 -13.45
CA LYS A 59 -56.57 -85.26 -12.80
C LYS A 59 -55.33 -85.28 -11.92
N ILE A 60 -54.30 -84.54 -12.34
CA ILE A 60 -53.16 -84.22 -11.49
C ILE A 60 -53.77 -83.69 -10.19
N ASP A 61 -53.51 -84.34 -9.06
CA ASP A 61 -54.02 -83.89 -7.78
C ASP A 61 -53.37 -82.54 -7.48
N THR A 62 -54.13 -81.48 -7.76
CA THR A 62 -53.66 -80.10 -7.69
C THR A 62 -53.20 -79.73 -6.27
N ASN A 63 -53.68 -80.44 -5.25
CA ASN A 63 -53.23 -80.24 -3.87
C ASN A 63 -51.82 -80.80 -3.64
N VAL A 64 -51.50 -82.00 -4.12
CA VAL A 64 -50.17 -82.63 -3.96
C VAL A 64 -49.12 -81.93 -4.82
N LEU A 65 -49.49 -81.58 -6.07
CA LEU A 65 -48.62 -80.76 -6.93
C LEU A 65 -48.41 -79.36 -6.35
N GLY A 66 -49.44 -78.77 -5.74
CA GLY A 66 -49.37 -77.50 -5.01
C GLY A 66 -48.42 -77.57 -3.81
N THR A 67 -48.50 -78.63 -2.99
CA THR A 67 -47.60 -78.78 -1.82
C THR A 67 -46.14 -79.01 -2.21
N TYR A 68 -45.88 -79.75 -3.31
CA TYR A 68 -44.54 -79.88 -3.87
C TYR A 68 -44.03 -78.57 -4.47
N GLY A 69 -44.90 -77.83 -5.16
CA GLY A 69 -44.62 -76.48 -5.65
C GLY A 69 -44.28 -75.51 -4.52
N ASP A 70 -44.98 -75.59 -3.39
CA ASP A 70 -44.74 -74.78 -2.19
C ASP A 70 -43.44 -75.17 -1.48
N PHE A 71 -43.07 -76.45 -1.44
CA PHE A 71 -41.79 -76.90 -0.88
C PHE A 71 -40.60 -76.46 -1.75
N ILE A 72 -40.67 -76.69 -3.06
CA ILE A 72 -39.62 -76.28 -4.00
C ILE A 72 -39.55 -74.75 -4.07
N GLY A 73 -40.69 -74.07 -4.17
CA GLY A 73 -40.80 -72.62 -4.18
C GLY A 73 -40.32 -71.98 -2.87
N GLY A 74 -40.63 -72.59 -1.73
CA GLY A 74 -40.16 -72.15 -0.42
C GLY A 74 -38.65 -72.36 -0.23
N PHE A 75 -38.13 -73.54 -0.60
CA PHE A 75 -36.71 -73.86 -0.44
C PHE A 75 -35.82 -73.13 -1.44
N ILE A 76 -36.14 -73.23 -2.74
CA ILE A 76 -35.39 -72.53 -3.80
C ILE A 76 -35.59 -71.02 -3.67
N GLY A 77 -36.82 -70.56 -3.39
CA GLY A 77 -37.10 -69.14 -3.17
C GLY A 77 -36.32 -68.56 -1.98
N THR A 78 -36.20 -69.29 -0.87
CA THR A 78 -35.37 -68.86 0.28
C THR A 78 -33.89 -68.84 -0.08
N GLY A 79 -33.39 -69.85 -0.82
CA GLY A 79 -32.01 -69.88 -1.32
C GLY A 79 -31.68 -68.73 -2.26
N VAL A 80 -32.56 -68.43 -3.22
CA VAL A 80 -32.45 -67.29 -4.13
C VAL A 80 -32.52 -65.97 -3.36
N THR A 81 -33.37 -65.86 -2.35
CA THR A 81 -33.48 -64.67 -1.50
C THR A 81 -32.21 -64.43 -0.68
N LEU A 82 -31.64 -65.47 -0.09
CA LEU A 82 -30.35 -65.39 0.64
C LEU A 82 -29.20 -65.01 -0.30
N TYR A 83 -29.16 -65.60 -1.51
CA TYR A 83 -28.16 -65.24 -2.51
C TYR A 83 -28.31 -63.79 -2.99
N SER A 84 -29.55 -63.34 -3.20
CA SER A 84 -29.84 -61.94 -3.55
C SER A 84 -29.44 -60.98 -2.43
N ALA A 85 -29.68 -61.33 -1.16
CA ALA A 85 -29.23 -60.55 -0.01
C ALA A 85 -27.69 -60.50 0.08
N TYR A 86 -27.00 -61.60 -0.25
CA TYR A 86 -25.53 -61.64 -0.31
C TYR A 86 -24.97 -60.75 -1.44
N LEU A 87 -25.58 -60.77 -2.62
CA LEU A 87 -25.20 -59.87 -3.72
C LEU A 87 -25.43 -58.40 -3.37
N LEU A 88 -26.55 -58.10 -2.70
CA LEU A 88 -26.84 -56.74 -2.21
C LEU A 88 -25.80 -56.29 -1.18
N PHE A 89 -25.38 -57.18 -0.26
CA PHE A 89 -24.31 -56.89 0.69
C PHE A 89 -22.97 -56.56 0.01
N ILE A 90 -22.57 -57.34 -1.01
CA ILE A 90 -21.37 -57.04 -1.81
C ILE A 90 -21.49 -55.68 -2.47
N THR A 91 -22.64 -55.40 -3.10
CA THR A 91 -22.90 -54.13 -3.79
C THR A 91 -22.82 -52.95 -2.82
N LEU A 92 -23.43 -53.05 -1.63
CA LEU A 92 -23.35 -52.02 -0.59
C LEU A 92 -21.93 -51.82 -0.08
N LYS A 93 -21.15 -52.89 0.06
CA LYS A 93 -19.74 -52.80 0.46
C LYS A 93 -18.92 -52.04 -0.58
N GLU A 94 -19.11 -52.34 -1.85
CA GLU A 94 -18.38 -51.71 -2.95
C GLU A 94 -18.78 -50.25 -3.14
N GLN A 95 -20.07 -49.92 -3.06
CA GLN A 95 -20.56 -48.54 -3.02
C GLN A 95 -19.96 -47.73 -1.86
N ASN A 96 -19.83 -48.33 -0.67
CA ASN A 96 -19.19 -47.66 0.47
C ASN A 96 -17.71 -47.35 0.22
N VAL A 97 -16.98 -48.22 -0.48
CA VAL A 97 -15.57 -47.97 -0.85
C VAL A 97 -15.50 -46.84 -1.88
N VAL A 98 -16.28 -46.92 -2.95
CA VAL A 98 -16.34 -45.87 -3.99
C VAL A 98 -16.74 -44.52 -3.41
N ASN A 99 -17.71 -44.48 -2.48
CA ASN A 99 -18.12 -43.25 -1.80
C ASN A 99 -16.99 -42.65 -0.96
N ARG A 100 -16.23 -43.48 -0.22
CA ARG A 100 -15.08 -43.02 0.56
C ARG A 100 -13.98 -42.46 -0.33
N GLU A 101 -13.67 -43.12 -1.44
CA GLU A 101 -12.67 -42.63 -2.40
C GLU A 101 -13.12 -41.34 -3.07
N THR A 102 -14.37 -41.27 -3.51
CA THR A 102 -14.98 -40.06 -4.06
C THR A 102 -14.92 -38.91 -3.08
N GLN A 103 -15.21 -39.15 -1.80
CA GLN A 103 -15.11 -38.13 -0.76
C GLN A 103 -13.67 -37.62 -0.59
N LYS A 104 -12.68 -38.51 -0.58
CA LYS A 104 -11.25 -38.13 -0.52
C LYS A 104 -10.84 -37.32 -1.75
N VAL A 105 -11.23 -37.74 -2.94
CA VAL A 105 -10.96 -37.02 -4.20
C VAL A 105 -11.60 -35.63 -4.15
N ASN A 106 -12.85 -35.53 -3.74
CA ASN A 106 -13.55 -34.25 -3.60
C ASN A 106 -12.84 -33.33 -2.60
N THR A 107 -12.43 -33.84 -1.43
CA THR A 107 -11.67 -33.05 -0.46
C THR A 107 -10.33 -32.57 -1.03
N ASN A 108 -9.60 -33.42 -1.76
CA ASN A 108 -8.35 -33.05 -2.41
C ASN A 108 -8.55 -32.03 -3.54
N VAL A 109 -9.62 -32.14 -4.32
CA VAL A 109 -9.97 -31.18 -5.37
C VAL A 109 -10.33 -29.83 -4.75
N ILE A 110 -11.12 -29.80 -3.67
CA ILE A 110 -11.47 -28.55 -2.97
C ILE A 110 -10.21 -27.89 -2.38
N SER A 111 -9.33 -28.64 -1.72
CA SER A 111 -8.10 -28.08 -1.16
C SER A 111 -7.16 -27.56 -2.24
N THR A 112 -7.04 -28.28 -3.37
CA THR A 112 -6.27 -27.86 -4.53
C THR A 112 -6.86 -26.61 -5.17
N ASN A 113 -8.17 -26.55 -5.39
CA ASN A 113 -8.84 -25.39 -5.94
C ASN A 113 -8.68 -24.16 -5.04
N ASN A 114 -8.80 -24.32 -3.71
CA ASN A 114 -8.57 -23.23 -2.77
C ASN A 114 -7.12 -22.73 -2.83
N ALA A 115 -6.13 -23.61 -2.98
CA ALA A 115 -4.73 -23.24 -3.16
C ALA A 115 -4.51 -22.49 -4.49
N VAL A 116 -5.08 -22.97 -5.59
CA VAL A 116 -5.00 -22.32 -6.90
C VAL A 116 -5.64 -20.93 -6.88
N VAL A 117 -6.82 -20.79 -6.27
CA VAL A 117 -7.50 -19.49 -6.11
C VAL A 117 -6.63 -18.52 -5.32
N LYS A 118 -6.00 -18.98 -4.23
CA LYS A 118 -5.06 -18.16 -3.44
C LYS A 118 -3.86 -17.73 -4.29
N THR A 119 -3.26 -18.65 -5.04
CA THR A 119 -2.12 -18.34 -5.92
C THR A 119 -2.52 -17.36 -7.03
N ASN A 120 -3.69 -17.53 -7.65
CA ASN A 120 -4.18 -16.62 -8.67
C ASN A 120 -4.39 -15.20 -8.13
N LYS A 121 -4.94 -15.05 -6.92
CA LYS A 121 -5.05 -13.74 -6.26
C LYS A 121 -3.70 -13.06 -6.08
N ILE A 122 -2.67 -13.81 -5.65
CA ILE A 122 -1.30 -13.28 -5.50
C ILE A 122 -0.72 -12.86 -6.85
N ILE A 123 -0.86 -13.69 -7.89
CA ILE A 123 -0.35 -13.39 -9.24
C ILE A 123 -1.02 -12.14 -9.81
N ILE A 124 -2.33 -11.98 -9.62
CA ILE A 124 -3.08 -10.81 -10.08
C ILE A 124 -2.56 -9.54 -9.38
N ALA A 125 -2.45 -9.56 -8.04
CA ALA A 125 -1.91 -8.43 -7.28
C ALA A 125 -0.48 -8.07 -7.71
N GLN A 126 0.39 -9.07 -7.90
CA GLN A 126 1.75 -8.85 -8.37
C GLN A 126 1.79 -8.29 -9.80
N SER A 127 0.87 -8.71 -10.67
CA SER A 127 0.76 -8.19 -12.05
C SER A 127 0.34 -6.72 -12.05
N TYR A 128 -0.61 -6.33 -11.19
CA TYR A 128 -0.99 -4.93 -11.02
C TYR A 128 0.16 -4.07 -10.50
N LEU A 129 0.90 -4.56 -9.50
CA LEU A 129 2.07 -3.86 -8.99
C LEU A 129 3.14 -3.68 -10.08
N GLN A 130 3.38 -4.71 -10.89
CA GLN A 130 4.32 -4.62 -12.01
C GLN A 130 3.86 -3.62 -13.08
N LEU A 131 2.56 -3.56 -13.39
CA LEU A 131 2.00 -2.54 -14.28
C LEU A 131 2.19 -1.13 -13.72
N PHE A 132 1.99 -0.97 -12.41
CA PHE A 132 2.24 0.28 -11.72
C PHE A 132 3.73 0.66 -11.79
N ASP A 133 4.64 -0.25 -11.47
CA ASP A 133 6.10 -0.06 -11.56
C ASP A 133 6.54 0.41 -12.94
N ASN A 134 6.01 -0.22 -13.98
CA ASN A 134 6.30 0.14 -15.37
C ASN A 134 5.79 1.56 -15.69
N LYS A 135 4.57 1.91 -15.28
CA LYS A 135 4.02 3.27 -15.45
C LYS A 135 4.83 4.30 -14.67
N PHE A 136 5.15 4.03 -13.41
CA PHE A 136 5.93 4.90 -12.54
C PHE A 136 7.31 5.17 -13.13
N THR A 137 8.02 4.11 -13.54
CA THR A 137 9.36 4.22 -14.14
C THR A 137 9.32 5.00 -15.46
N THR A 138 8.26 4.80 -16.27
CA THR A 138 8.06 5.56 -17.51
C THR A 138 7.82 7.04 -17.25
N PHE A 139 6.98 7.41 -16.27
CA PHE A 139 6.80 8.83 -15.94
C PHE A 139 8.05 9.43 -15.30
N LEU A 140 8.80 8.67 -14.50
CA LEU A 140 10.05 9.12 -13.92
C LEU A 140 11.10 9.39 -15.00
N SER A 141 11.21 8.55 -16.01
CA SER A 141 12.12 8.79 -17.15
C SER A 141 11.69 10.00 -17.98
N LEU A 142 10.39 10.18 -18.23
CA LEU A 142 9.87 11.38 -18.89
C LEU A 142 10.15 12.67 -18.10
N TYR A 143 10.06 12.61 -16.78
CA TYR A 143 10.46 13.71 -15.90
C TYR A 143 11.96 14.01 -15.99
N GLN A 144 12.81 13.00 -15.97
CA GLN A 144 14.26 13.17 -16.17
C GLN A 144 14.57 13.73 -17.56
N HIS A 145 13.87 13.29 -18.60
CA HIS A 145 14.00 13.87 -19.95
C HIS A 145 13.57 15.34 -20.02
N ALA A 146 12.52 15.74 -19.26
CA ALA A 146 12.13 17.13 -19.16
C ALA A 146 13.21 17.99 -18.47
N LEU A 147 13.88 17.45 -17.44
CA LEU A 147 15.05 18.08 -16.84
C LEU A 147 16.21 18.19 -17.84
N ASP A 148 16.46 17.15 -18.62
CA ASP A 148 17.50 17.11 -19.65
C ASP A 148 17.24 18.08 -20.82
N ALA A 149 16.03 18.60 -20.96
CA ALA A 149 15.69 19.58 -22.00
C ALA A 149 16.20 21.00 -21.70
N TYR A 150 16.47 21.33 -20.44
CA TYR A 150 16.93 22.67 -20.05
C TYR A 150 18.28 23.03 -20.68
N ARG A 151 18.41 24.27 -21.18
CA ARG A 151 19.61 24.82 -21.81
C ARG A 151 19.89 26.22 -21.26
N TYR A 152 21.11 26.46 -20.80
CA TYR A 152 21.52 27.77 -20.31
C TYR A 152 23.05 27.93 -20.36
N ASN A 153 23.56 29.00 -20.97
CA ASN A 153 24.99 29.34 -21.02
C ASN A 153 25.93 28.14 -21.25
N ASN A 154 25.70 27.39 -22.34
CA ASN A 154 26.42 26.16 -22.72
C ASN A 154 26.28 24.95 -21.77
N LYS A 155 25.56 25.09 -20.66
CA LYS A 155 25.20 24.01 -19.76
C LYS A 155 23.89 23.36 -20.20
N LYS A 156 23.70 22.11 -19.81
CA LYS A 156 22.54 21.30 -20.19
C LYS A 156 21.97 20.57 -18.97
N GLY A 157 20.70 20.20 -19.06
CA GLY A 157 20.04 19.37 -18.08
C GLY A 157 19.90 20.02 -16.72
N ARG A 158 20.07 19.21 -15.67
CA ARG A 158 19.96 19.66 -14.27
C ARG A 158 20.86 20.84 -13.93
N GLU A 159 22.08 20.88 -14.47
CA GLU A 159 22.98 22.01 -14.23
C GLU A 159 22.42 23.31 -14.83
N ALA A 160 21.90 23.26 -16.06
CA ALA A 160 21.25 24.42 -16.69
C ALA A 160 20.04 24.89 -15.87
N PHE A 161 19.21 23.95 -15.40
CA PHE A 161 18.08 24.24 -14.54
C PHE A 161 18.48 24.97 -13.25
N VAL A 162 19.51 24.48 -12.53
CA VAL A 162 19.99 25.12 -11.30
C VAL A 162 20.44 26.55 -11.56
N ASN A 163 21.23 26.81 -12.62
CA ASN A 163 21.65 28.18 -12.92
C ASN A 163 20.48 29.11 -13.30
N ILE A 164 19.47 28.60 -14.00
CA ILE A 164 18.26 29.36 -14.30
C ILE A 164 17.53 29.72 -12.99
N MET A 165 17.41 28.77 -12.06
CA MET A 165 16.80 29.03 -10.75
C MET A 165 17.66 29.98 -9.90
N ASP A 166 18.97 29.83 -9.88
CA ASP A 166 19.87 30.75 -9.17
C ASP A 166 19.72 32.19 -9.67
N SER A 167 19.55 32.39 -10.98
CA SER A 167 19.28 33.72 -11.55
C SER A 167 18.02 34.38 -10.98
N PHE A 168 17.01 33.57 -10.64
CA PHE A 168 15.79 34.03 -9.95
C PHE A 168 16.04 34.30 -8.47
N LEU A 169 16.74 33.42 -7.77
CA LEU A 169 17.00 33.54 -6.32
C LEU A 169 17.99 34.68 -6.00
N GLU A 170 18.91 34.99 -6.90
CA GLU A 170 19.91 36.05 -6.74
C GLU A 170 19.35 37.45 -7.05
N LYS A 171 18.19 37.56 -7.71
CA LYS A 171 17.54 38.84 -8.04
C LYS A 171 17.34 39.73 -6.80
N PRO A 172 17.61 41.05 -6.86
CA PRO A 172 17.34 41.95 -5.74
C PRO A 172 15.85 41.91 -5.39
N PHE A 173 15.54 41.76 -4.11
CA PHE A 173 14.16 41.60 -3.63
C PHE A 173 13.89 42.55 -2.46
N GLN A 174 12.80 43.32 -2.57
CA GLN A 174 12.45 44.34 -1.59
C GLN A 174 11.84 43.69 -0.34
N ASN A 175 12.51 43.88 0.80
CA ASN A 175 12.15 43.21 2.05
C ASN A 175 11.54 44.12 3.14
N GLY A 176 11.10 45.33 2.79
CA GLY A 176 10.60 46.33 3.74
C GLY A 176 9.19 46.10 4.28
N SER A 177 8.44 45.12 3.76
CA SER A 177 7.04 44.87 4.14
C SER A 177 6.87 43.65 5.06
N THR A 178 5.65 43.44 5.55
CA THR A 178 5.27 42.24 6.32
C THR A 178 5.51 40.95 5.54
N TYR A 179 5.79 39.85 6.25
CA TYR A 179 6.05 38.53 5.67
C TYR A 179 5.06 38.13 4.58
N MET A 180 3.76 38.20 4.89
CA MET A 180 2.69 37.82 3.95
C MET A 180 2.71 38.66 2.67
N SER A 181 3.05 39.95 2.78
CA SER A 181 3.17 40.83 1.61
C SER A 181 4.41 40.48 0.78
N ARG A 182 5.51 40.09 1.44
CA ARG A 182 6.73 39.62 0.76
C ARG A 182 6.49 38.30 0.05
N THR A 183 5.79 37.35 0.66
CA THR A 183 5.40 36.10 -0.01
C THR A 183 4.59 36.39 -1.28
N LYS A 184 3.60 37.29 -1.22
CA LYS A 184 2.82 37.70 -2.41
C LYS A 184 3.69 38.34 -3.48
N ALA A 185 4.61 39.22 -3.10
CA ALA A 185 5.55 39.83 -4.03
C ALA A 185 6.49 38.78 -4.66
N ALA A 186 7.01 37.83 -3.88
CA ALA A 186 7.86 36.75 -4.37
C ALA A 186 7.12 35.83 -5.36
N VAL A 187 5.84 35.54 -5.10
CA VAL A 187 4.99 34.79 -6.04
C VAL A 187 4.81 35.56 -7.35
N LYS A 188 4.59 36.87 -7.30
CA LYS A 188 4.48 37.72 -8.51
C LYS A 188 5.79 37.74 -9.32
N GLU A 189 6.93 37.81 -8.64
CA GLU A 189 8.25 37.70 -9.28
C GLU A 189 8.45 36.31 -9.92
N TYR A 190 8.02 35.25 -9.23
CA TYR A 190 8.05 33.90 -9.77
C TYR A 190 7.16 33.75 -11.01
N GLU A 191 5.98 34.37 -11.05
CA GLU A 191 5.11 34.32 -12.23
C GLU A 191 5.77 34.94 -13.47
N GLN A 192 6.50 36.05 -13.29
CA GLN A 192 7.26 36.68 -14.37
C GLN A 192 8.43 35.78 -14.83
N PHE A 193 9.16 35.22 -13.87
CA PHE A 193 10.25 34.28 -14.15
C PHE A 193 9.75 33.02 -14.88
N TYR A 194 8.61 32.46 -14.43
CA TYR A 194 7.96 31.33 -15.06
C TYR A 194 7.50 31.67 -16.47
N ALA A 195 6.95 32.86 -16.71
CA ALA A 195 6.54 33.28 -18.05
C ALA A 195 7.73 33.32 -19.02
N ALA A 196 8.89 33.80 -18.58
CA ALA A 196 10.12 33.83 -19.38
C ALA A 196 10.66 32.42 -19.70
N ASN A 197 10.47 31.45 -18.82
CA ASN A 197 11.01 30.08 -18.93
C ASN A 197 9.90 29.02 -19.13
N CYS A 198 8.71 29.43 -19.58
CA CYS A 198 7.50 28.62 -19.50
C CYS A 198 7.56 27.31 -20.30
N ARG A 199 8.29 27.29 -21.42
CA ARG A 199 8.41 26.13 -22.30
C ARG A 199 8.90 24.90 -21.56
N GLU A 200 10.07 25.00 -20.93
CA GLU A 200 10.69 23.87 -20.22
C GLU A 200 10.04 23.65 -18.84
N MET A 201 9.79 24.73 -18.09
CA MET A 201 9.17 24.64 -16.76
C MET A 201 7.77 24.04 -16.78
N SER A 202 6.96 24.32 -17.81
CA SER A 202 5.62 23.74 -17.93
C SER A 202 5.66 22.24 -18.17
N VAL A 203 6.58 21.75 -18.99
CA VAL A 203 6.73 20.30 -19.23
C VAL A 203 7.23 19.63 -17.96
N HIS A 204 8.26 20.18 -17.33
CA HIS A 204 8.84 19.67 -16.09
C HIS A 204 7.80 19.55 -14.97
N LEU A 205 7.08 20.63 -14.64
CA LEU A 205 6.06 20.63 -13.58
C LEU A 205 4.87 19.71 -13.91
N ARG A 206 4.48 19.59 -15.20
CA ARG A 206 3.43 18.65 -15.60
C ARG A 206 3.86 17.20 -15.43
N MET A 207 5.10 16.84 -15.77
CA MET A 207 5.60 15.48 -15.56
C MET A 207 5.64 15.15 -14.06
N LEU A 208 6.12 16.09 -13.23
CA LEU A 208 6.11 15.93 -11.78
C LEU A 208 4.69 15.74 -11.24
N TYR A 209 3.72 16.53 -11.73
CA TYR A 209 2.30 16.36 -11.40
C TYR A 209 1.77 15.00 -11.81
N HIS A 210 2.10 14.48 -13.00
CA HIS A 210 1.62 13.17 -13.44
C HIS A 210 2.18 12.02 -12.59
N ILE A 211 3.45 12.10 -12.15
CA ILE A 211 4.01 11.10 -11.22
C ILE A 211 3.29 11.19 -9.88
N ALA A 212 3.16 12.40 -9.32
CA ALA A 212 2.50 12.60 -8.03
C ALA A 212 1.03 12.15 -8.07
N ARG A 213 0.32 12.48 -9.15
CA ARG A 213 -1.04 12.01 -9.40
C ARG A 213 -1.10 10.50 -9.51
N LEU A 214 -0.19 9.85 -10.24
CA LEU A 214 -0.17 8.38 -10.36
C LEU A 214 -0.06 7.71 -8.98
N ILE A 215 0.77 8.23 -8.08
CA ILE A 215 0.92 7.72 -6.71
C ILE A 215 -0.33 8.03 -5.87
N GLY A 216 -0.94 9.20 -6.06
CA GLY A 216 -2.05 9.70 -5.26
C GLY A 216 -3.45 9.43 -5.81
N MET A 217 -3.61 8.68 -6.91
CA MET A 217 -4.93 8.36 -7.44
C MET A 217 -5.73 7.54 -6.40
N ALA A 218 -7.00 7.91 -6.25
CA ALA A 218 -7.94 7.22 -5.36
C ALA A 218 -8.40 5.85 -5.94
N GLU A 219 -8.18 5.62 -7.23
CA GLU A 219 -8.41 4.35 -7.94
C GLU A 219 -7.30 3.33 -7.63
N ASN A 220 -6.92 3.22 -6.36
CA ASN A 220 -6.14 2.09 -5.88
C ASN A 220 -7.06 0.90 -5.60
N GLU A 221 -8.29 0.90 -6.08
CA GLU A 221 -9.24 -0.20 -6.02
C GLU A 221 -9.69 -0.50 -7.46
N ASP A 222 -9.73 -1.78 -7.85
CA ASP A 222 -10.31 -2.17 -9.14
C ASP A 222 -11.85 -2.02 -9.13
N ASP A 223 -12.50 -2.24 -10.28
CA ASP A 223 -13.96 -2.17 -10.40
C ASP A 223 -14.70 -3.13 -9.44
N ASP A 224 -13.99 -4.12 -8.88
CA ASP A 224 -14.48 -5.10 -7.91
C ASP A 224 -14.10 -4.75 -6.45
N GLY A 225 -13.45 -3.61 -6.20
CA GLY A 225 -13.05 -3.11 -4.88
C GLY A 225 -11.75 -3.69 -4.32
N ASN A 226 -10.91 -4.35 -5.14
CA ASN A 226 -9.63 -4.90 -4.70
C ASN A 226 -8.51 -3.87 -4.77
N THR A 227 -7.74 -3.74 -3.69
CA THR A 227 -6.65 -2.78 -3.63
C THR A 227 -5.53 -3.07 -4.65
N ILE A 228 -5.39 -2.23 -5.68
CA ILE A 228 -4.34 -2.22 -6.71
C ILE A 228 -2.99 -1.80 -6.12
N LEU A 229 -2.98 -0.79 -5.24
CA LEU A 229 -1.79 -0.30 -4.57
C LEU A 229 -2.09 -0.07 -3.08
N ASP A 230 -1.42 -0.84 -2.23
CA ASP A 230 -1.54 -0.66 -0.79
C ASP A 230 -0.85 0.64 -0.31
N GLU A 231 -1.20 1.04 0.91
CA GLU A 231 -0.62 2.24 1.54
C GLU A 231 0.90 2.15 1.67
N GLU A 232 1.42 0.95 1.94
CA GLU A 232 2.84 0.72 2.15
C GLU A 232 3.65 1.02 0.88
N ASN A 233 3.24 0.47 -0.26
CA ASN A 233 3.88 0.74 -1.54
C ASN A 233 3.71 2.20 -1.94
N ARG A 234 2.54 2.81 -1.69
CA ARG A 234 2.31 4.24 -1.95
C ARG A 234 3.33 5.13 -1.24
N VAL A 235 3.58 4.85 0.04
CA VAL A 235 4.59 5.56 0.84
C VAL A 235 6.00 5.36 0.27
N ILE A 236 6.32 4.17 -0.24
CA ILE A 236 7.60 3.88 -0.90
C ILE A 236 7.77 4.74 -2.16
N TYR A 237 6.81 4.73 -3.09
CA TYR A 237 6.90 5.53 -4.32
C TYR A 237 6.92 7.03 -4.04
N ALA A 238 6.15 7.51 -3.06
CA ALA A 238 6.20 8.90 -2.62
C ALA A 238 7.58 9.31 -2.09
N LYS A 239 8.24 8.42 -1.32
CA LYS A 239 9.62 8.62 -0.85
C LYS A 239 10.60 8.62 -2.03
N CYS A 240 10.44 7.73 -3.00
CA CYS A 240 11.25 7.70 -4.22
C CYS A 240 11.12 9.00 -5.01
N LEU A 241 9.91 9.48 -5.26
CA LEU A 241 9.67 10.76 -5.93
C LEU A 241 10.34 11.92 -5.20
N ARG A 242 10.13 12.02 -3.88
CA ARG A 242 10.71 13.08 -3.05
C ARG A 242 12.24 13.05 -3.05
N ALA A 243 12.86 11.88 -3.16
CA ALA A 243 14.32 11.74 -3.24
C ALA A 243 14.92 12.22 -4.58
N GLN A 244 14.11 12.41 -5.62
CA GLN A 244 14.57 12.90 -6.93
C GLN A 244 14.62 14.43 -7.03
N LEU A 245 13.91 15.13 -6.13
CA LEU A 245 13.80 16.58 -6.11
C LEU A 245 15.05 17.20 -5.47
N CYS A 246 15.71 18.12 -6.17
CA CYS A 246 16.71 18.99 -5.55
C CYS A 246 16.08 20.23 -4.88
N ASP A 247 16.90 20.98 -4.16
CA ASP A 247 16.51 22.18 -3.42
C ASP A 247 15.81 23.21 -4.32
N GLU A 248 16.35 23.48 -5.49
CA GLU A 248 15.80 24.43 -6.46
C GLU A 248 14.46 23.94 -7.03
N GLU A 249 14.28 22.63 -7.21
CA GLU A 249 13.01 22.03 -7.65
C GLU A 249 11.94 22.15 -6.57
N MET A 250 12.29 21.92 -5.30
CA MET A 250 11.39 22.13 -4.17
C MET A 250 10.94 23.60 -4.07
N ILE A 251 11.87 24.55 -4.27
CA ILE A 251 11.56 25.98 -4.29
C ILE A 251 10.65 26.33 -5.47
N MET A 252 10.98 25.85 -6.68
CA MET A 252 10.16 26.03 -7.88
C MET A 252 8.75 25.49 -7.65
N LEU A 253 8.64 24.27 -7.12
CA LEU A 253 7.36 23.61 -6.83
C LEU A 253 6.55 24.40 -5.81
N ARG A 254 7.17 24.86 -4.73
CA ARG A 254 6.50 25.69 -3.72
C ARG A 254 5.91 26.96 -4.33
N TYR A 255 6.71 27.73 -5.08
CA TYR A 255 6.20 28.96 -5.70
C TYR A 255 5.13 28.65 -6.75
N ASN A 256 5.28 27.59 -7.54
CA ASN A 256 4.27 27.17 -8.50
C ASN A 256 2.92 26.88 -7.82
N CYS A 257 2.95 26.12 -6.72
CA CYS A 257 1.77 25.81 -5.92
C CYS A 257 1.10 27.05 -5.31
N LEU A 258 1.85 28.12 -5.05
CA LEU A 258 1.27 29.39 -4.59
C LEU A 258 0.64 30.24 -5.72
N THR A 259 0.87 29.87 -6.99
CA THR A 259 0.17 30.47 -8.14
C THR A 259 -1.13 29.71 -8.45
N ASN A 260 -2.00 30.33 -9.26
CA ASN A 260 -3.21 29.67 -9.75
C ASN A 260 -2.92 28.42 -10.61
N LYS A 261 -1.75 28.35 -11.26
CA LYS A 261 -1.38 27.23 -12.16
C LYS A 261 -1.03 25.95 -11.40
N GLY A 262 -0.49 26.09 -10.18
CA GLY A 262 -0.05 24.95 -9.36
C GLY A 262 -1.10 24.45 -8.38
N ARG A 263 -2.34 24.96 -8.41
CA ARG A 263 -3.38 24.63 -7.42
C ARG A 263 -3.65 23.12 -7.31
N ASN A 264 -3.72 22.42 -8.44
CA ASN A 264 -3.96 20.97 -8.48
C ASN A 264 -2.81 20.15 -7.88
N MET A 265 -1.61 20.72 -7.79
CA MET A 265 -0.43 20.07 -7.24
C MET A 265 -0.35 20.21 -5.71
N GLN A 266 -1.07 21.16 -5.12
CA GLN A 266 -1.04 21.45 -3.68
C GLN A 266 -1.42 20.22 -2.84
N GLU A 267 -2.48 19.51 -3.24
CA GLU A 267 -2.96 18.31 -2.55
C GLU A 267 -1.86 17.25 -2.47
N PHE A 268 -1.24 16.90 -3.60
CA PHE A 268 -0.17 15.89 -3.65
C PHE A 268 1.09 16.33 -2.91
N VAL A 269 1.44 17.63 -2.97
CA VAL A 269 2.58 18.16 -2.20
C VAL A 269 2.35 18.01 -0.70
N ASN A 270 1.13 18.26 -0.24
CA ASN A 270 0.74 18.12 1.16
C ASN A 270 0.62 16.66 1.59
N GLN A 271 0.01 15.80 0.76
CA GLN A 271 -0.16 14.36 1.00
C GLN A 271 1.19 13.65 1.15
N PHE A 272 2.11 13.90 0.22
CA PHE A 272 3.43 13.23 0.18
C PHE A 272 4.54 14.04 0.85
N ASN A 273 4.22 15.22 1.40
CA ASN A 273 5.17 16.15 2.01
C ASN A 273 6.40 16.41 1.11
N LEU A 274 6.16 16.69 -0.18
CA LEU A 274 7.23 16.78 -1.20
C LEU A 274 8.25 17.88 -0.89
N ILE A 275 7.82 18.98 -0.27
CA ILE A 275 8.67 20.12 0.10
C ILE A 275 9.19 20.05 1.55
N LYS A 276 9.26 18.85 2.16
CA LYS A 276 9.68 18.65 3.55
C LYS A 276 11.02 19.31 3.90
N HIS A 277 11.97 19.28 2.97
CA HIS A 277 13.36 19.70 3.18
C HIS A 277 13.69 21.02 2.49
N ILE A 278 12.68 21.88 2.27
CA ILE A 278 12.91 23.14 1.58
C ILE A 278 13.92 24.04 2.34
N PRO A 279 14.96 24.55 1.67
CA PRO A 279 15.93 25.44 2.29
C PRO A 279 15.34 26.85 2.45
N LEU A 280 14.82 27.12 3.64
CA LEU A 280 14.10 28.36 3.95
C LEU A 280 14.89 29.64 3.64
N MET A 281 16.19 29.67 3.96
CA MET A 281 17.06 30.82 3.73
C MET A 281 17.28 31.14 2.25
N SER A 282 16.98 30.19 1.35
CA SER A 282 17.07 30.39 -0.09
C SER A 282 15.82 31.03 -0.69
N LEU A 283 14.71 31.09 0.06
CA LEU A 283 13.49 31.76 -0.40
C LEU A 283 13.66 33.28 -0.47
N LEU A 284 13.02 33.92 -1.45
CA LEU A 284 13.11 35.36 -1.66
C LEU A 284 12.66 36.16 -0.43
N GLU A 285 11.59 35.75 0.22
CA GLU A 285 11.03 36.39 1.41
C GLU A 285 11.92 36.28 2.66
N PHE A 286 12.89 35.36 2.67
CA PHE A 286 13.91 35.19 3.71
C PHE A 286 15.27 35.80 3.34
N LYS A 287 15.39 36.42 2.16
CA LYS A 287 16.65 37.01 1.69
C LYS A 287 17.22 38.06 2.65
N LYS A 288 16.36 38.81 3.36
CA LYS A 288 16.79 39.74 4.42
C LYS A 288 17.55 39.04 5.56
N TRP A 289 17.19 37.80 5.86
CA TRP A 289 17.83 37.00 6.91
C TRP A 289 19.11 36.36 6.42
N LYS A 290 19.11 35.82 5.19
CA LYS A 290 20.32 35.34 4.53
C LYS A 290 21.39 36.43 4.46
N ALA A 291 21.02 37.67 4.13
CA ALA A 291 21.93 38.80 4.09
C ALA A 291 22.59 39.13 5.44
N LYS A 292 21.93 38.85 6.58
CA LYS A 292 22.52 39.03 7.93
C LYS A 292 23.56 37.98 8.28
N ILE A 293 23.42 36.77 7.73
CA ILE A 293 24.41 35.70 7.89
C ILE A 293 25.66 36.03 7.06
N GLY A 294 25.45 36.57 5.86
CA GLY A 294 26.49 36.86 4.87
C GLY A 294 26.69 35.71 3.89
N ASP A 295 27.85 35.69 3.22
CA ASP A 295 28.17 34.73 2.15
C ASP A 295 28.68 33.38 2.64
N ASP A 296 28.67 33.14 3.96
CA ASP A 296 29.08 31.87 4.54
C ASP A 296 28.03 30.77 4.27
N LYS A 297 28.27 30.01 3.21
CA LYS A 297 27.43 28.88 2.78
C LYS A 297 27.23 27.85 3.90
N THR A 298 28.22 27.67 4.79
CA THR A 298 28.13 26.67 5.87
C THR A 298 27.11 27.11 6.92
N LEU A 299 27.10 28.39 7.29
CA LEU A 299 26.13 28.94 8.24
C LEU A 299 24.72 28.98 7.65
N VAL A 300 24.58 29.32 6.38
CA VAL A 300 23.27 29.28 5.68
C VAL A 300 22.72 27.85 5.65
N SER A 301 23.55 26.87 5.31
CA SER A 301 23.16 25.46 5.32
C SER A 301 22.79 24.98 6.73
N CYS A 302 23.55 25.42 7.75
CA CYS A 302 23.25 25.10 9.15
C CYS A 302 21.88 25.65 9.58
N MET A 303 21.56 26.90 9.21
CA MET A 303 20.26 27.49 9.50
C MET A 303 19.10 26.79 8.77
N ASN A 304 19.30 26.37 7.52
CA ASN A 304 18.31 25.57 6.80
C ASN A 304 18.06 24.23 7.51
N ALA A 305 19.13 23.53 7.88
CA ALA A 305 19.03 22.26 8.61
C ALA A 305 18.34 22.43 9.97
N HIS A 306 18.64 23.52 10.68
CA HIS A 306 18.00 23.88 11.95
C HIS A 306 16.49 24.04 11.81
N PHE A 307 16.01 24.78 10.81
CA PHE A 307 14.57 24.94 10.60
C PHE A 307 13.88 23.65 10.15
N ILE A 308 14.53 22.84 9.32
CA ILE A 308 14.01 21.51 8.95
C ILE A 308 13.89 20.61 10.20
N ALA A 309 14.91 20.62 11.06
CA ALA A 309 14.91 19.87 12.31
C ALA A 309 13.83 20.37 13.27
N LEU A 310 13.65 21.69 13.39
CA LEU A 310 12.61 22.29 14.23
C LEU A 310 11.22 21.91 13.75
N ARG A 311 10.95 21.95 12.43
CA ARG A 311 9.67 21.50 11.86
C ARG A 311 9.40 20.03 12.19
N LYS A 312 10.42 19.17 12.03
CA LYS A 312 10.33 17.75 12.37
C LYS A 312 10.04 17.55 13.86
N PHE A 313 10.72 18.30 14.73
CA PHE A 313 10.51 18.24 16.17
C PHE A 313 9.08 18.62 16.56
N ILE A 314 8.55 19.72 16.02
CA ILE A 314 7.16 20.15 16.27
C ILE A 314 6.18 19.03 15.87
N LEU A 315 6.40 18.41 14.71
CA LEU A 315 5.57 17.31 14.20
C LEU A 315 5.65 16.03 15.03
N GLU A 316 6.83 15.63 15.50
CA GLU A 316 7.02 14.32 16.16
C GLU A 316 6.85 14.39 17.68
N LYS A 317 7.11 15.55 18.29
CA LYS A 317 7.29 15.67 19.74
C LYS A 317 6.28 16.58 20.41
N CYS A 318 5.66 17.53 19.71
CA CYS A 318 4.77 18.51 20.32
C CYS A 318 3.27 18.22 20.13
N ILE A 319 2.89 17.20 19.36
CA ILE A 319 1.48 16.84 19.16
C ILE A 319 1.01 16.00 20.35
N GLY A 320 0.05 16.51 21.13
CA GLY A 320 -0.68 15.74 22.15
C GLY A 320 -0.03 15.70 23.55
N GLU A 321 1.05 16.45 23.79
CA GLU A 321 1.71 16.53 25.08
C GLU A 321 1.75 17.98 25.58
N SER A 322 1.30 18.19 26.83
CA SER A 322 1.15 19.52 27.45
C SER A 322 2.44 20.06 28.10
N GLU A 323 3.50 19.26 28.18
CA GLU A 323 4.77 19.68 28.76
C GLU A 323 5.73 20.22 27.69
N GLY A 324 6.41 21.32 28.02
CA GLY A 324 7.37 21.94 27.12
C GLY A 324 8.57 21.03 26.87
N LYS A 325 8.86 20.77 25.59
CA LYS A 325 10.01 19.95 25.20
C LYS A 325 11.16 20.80 24.70
N GLU A 326 12.34 20.42 25.14
CA GLU A 326 13.59 21.03 24.71
C GLU A 326 13.96 20.53 23.31
N PHE A 327 14.06 21.47 22.37
CA PHE A 327 14.47 21.19 20.99
C PHE A 327 15.99 21.32 20.84
N LEU A 328 16.56 22.40 21.39
CA LEU A 328 17.98 22.69 21.32
C LEU A 328 18.44 23.16 22.69
N ASP A 329 19.44 22.49 23.24
CA ASP A 329 20.21 23.01 24.36
C ASP A 329 21.67 23.11 23.99
N SER A 330 22.06 24.31 23.59
CA SER A 330 23.43 24.65 23.25
C SER A 330 24.06 25.46 24.38
N ARG A 331 25.33 25.81 24.20
CA ARG A 331 26.04 26.65 25.17
C ARG A 331 25.40 28.03 25.26
N LYS A 332 25.05 28.65 24.12
CA LYS A 332 24.53 30.02 24.06
C LYS A 332 23.01 30.10 23.98
N TYR A 333 22.34 29.12 23.38
CA TYR A 333 20.90 29.16 23.12
C TYR A 333 20.19 27.93 23.67
N ASN A 334 19.07 28.15 24.34
CA ASN A 334 18.09 27.13 24.66
C ASN A 334 16.81 27.41 23.87
N ILE A 335 16.28 26.42 23.15
CA ILE A 335 15.02 26.54 22.41
C ILE A 335 14.08 25.45 22.92
N GLN A 336 12.93 25.89 23.40
CA GLN A 336 11.85 25.02 23.87
C GLN A 336 10.60 25.25 23.04
N VAL A 337 9.84 24.19 22.81
CA VAL A 337 8.55 24.25 22.14
C VAL A 337 7.51 23.59 23.03
N VAL A 338 6.41 24.31 23.24
CA VAL A 338 5.27 23.87 24.04
C VAL A 338 4.03 23.89 23.15
N SER A 339 3.21 22.84 23.25
CA SER A 339 1.89 22.79 22.64
C SER A 339 0.85 22.72 23.77
N GLU A 340 -0.07 23.67 23.79
CA GLU A 340 -1.13 23.77 24.79
C GLU A 340 -2.50 23.59 24.13
N ASP A 341 -3.51 23.34 24.95
CA ASP A 341 -4.93 23.32 24.56
C ASP A 341 -5.24 22.37 23.40
N SER A 342 -4.72 21.14 23.45
CA SER A 342 -4.88 20.15 22.36
C SER A 342 -4.36 20.68 21.01
N ASN A 343 -3.16 21.25 21.02
CA ASN A 343 -2.47 21.82 19.85
C ASN A 343 -3.11 23.09 19.26
N LYS A 344 -4.01 23.77 19.97
CA LYS A 344 -4.55 25.08 19.55
C LYS A 344 -3.55 26.21 19.73
N LYS A 345 -2.61 26.04 20.65
CA LYS A 345 -1.62 27.07 20.99
C LYS A 345 -0.22 26.48 20.97
N LEU A 346 0.62 26.99 20.07
CA LEU A 346 2.02 26.60 19.93
C LEU A 346 2.91 27.75 20.40
N ILE A 347 3.79 27.47 21.35
CA ILE A 347 4.71 28.45 21.94
C ILE A 347 6.14 27.99 21.68
N THR A 348 6.90 28.79 20.93
CA THR A 348 8.35 28.59 20.74
C THR A 348 9.09 29.64 21.55
N THR A 349 9.90 29.18 22.50
CA THR A 349 10.70 30.03 23.38
C THR A 349 12.17 29.87 23.03
N ILE A 350 12.85 30.98 22.74
CA ILE A 350 14.30 31.05 22.56
C ILE A 350 14.88 31.82 23.73
N THR A 351 15.78 31.19 24.49
CA THR A 351 16.47 31.79 25.63
C THR A 351 17.96 31.88 25.34
N LEU A 352 18.53 33.07 25.44
CA LEU A 352 19.95 33.33 25.39
C LEU A 352 20.54 33.10 26.78
N LYS A 353 21.46 32.14 26.88
CA LYS A 353 22.19 31.86 28.12
C LYS A 353 23.30 32.88 28.30
N ASN A 354 23.44 33.40 29.52
CA ASN A 354 24.56 34.26 29.91
C ASN A 354 25.85 33.43 29.95
N VAL A 355 26.56 33.37 28.82
CA VAL A 355 27.86 32.70 28.74
C VAL A 355 28.95 33.76 28.72
N THR A 356 29.77 33.78 29.77
CA THR A 356 31.03 34.52 29.78
C THR A 356 32.05 33.76 28.92
N GLY A 357 32.42 34.33 27.76
CA GLY A 357 33.45 33.79 26.88
C GLY A 357 33.44 34.43 25.48
N SER A 358 34.61 34.89 25.02
CA SER A 358 34.79 35.61 23.74
C SER A 358 34.26 34.81 22.53
N PRO A 359 33.58 35.42 21.53
CA PRO A 359 33.12 34.71 20.33
C PRO A 359 34.26 33.94 19.63
N GLY A 360 34.01 32.72 19.14
CA GLY A 360 34.95 32.02 18.25
C GLY A 360 35.93 31.02 18.89
N HIS A 361 35.61 30.45 20.05
CA HIS A 361 36.43 29.37 20.62
C HIS A 361 36.37 28.09 19.76
N THR A 362 37.49 27.39 19.67
CA THR A 362 37.62 26.05 19.08
C THR A 362 36.65 25.09 19.78
N GLY A 363 35.59 24.67 19.09
CA GLY A 363 34.52 23.83 19.64
C GLY A 363 33.13 24.47 19.71
N GLU A 364 32.96 25.75 19.35
CA GLU A 364 31.64 26.38 19.23
C GLU A 364 30.81 25.71 18.12
N MET A 365 29.59 25.26 18.46
CA MET A 365 28.68 24.62 17.52
C MET A 365 28.35 25.58 16.36
N LEU A 366 28.21 25.05 15.14
CA LEU A 366 27.87 25.87 13.97
C LEU A 366 26.56 26.65 14.15
N ILE A 367 25.59 26.07 14.86
CA ILE A 367 24.32 26.73 15.13
C ILE A 367 24.47 27.94 16.06
N ASP A 368 25.35 27.86 17.06
CA ASP A 368 25.66 29.00 17.94
C ASP A 368 26.26 30.16 17.15
N LYS A 369 27.17 29.84 16.22
CA LYS A 369 27.78 30.83 15.31
C LYS A 369 26.75 31.47 14.40
N ALA A 370 25.81 30.68 13.88
CA ALA A 370 24.77 31.16 12.97
C ALA A 370 23.75 32.04 13.69
N LEU A 371 23.23 31.59 14.84
CA LEU A 371 22.26 32.36 15.64
C LEU A 371 22.88 33.64 16.21
N SER A 372 24.17 33.64 16.54
CA SER A 372 24.91 34.82 17.01
C SER A 372 24.99 35.96 15.97
N LYS A 373 24.68 35.70 14.69
CA LYS A 373 24.59 36.75 13.66
C LYS A 373 23.33 37.60 13.78
N PHE A 374 22.35 37.19 14.58
CA PHE A 374 21.08 37.86 14.74
C PHE A 374 21.01 38.54 16.12
N THR A 375 20.53 39.78 16.17
CA THR A 375 20.13 40.43 17.43
C THR A 375 18.87 39.77 17.98
N ILE A 376 18.51 40.05 19.23
CA ILE A 376 17.31 39.47 19.85
C ILE A 376 16.03 39.85 19.09
N GLU A 377 15.95 41.08 18.58
CA GLU A 377 14.83 41.57 17.78
C GLU A 377 14.77 40.88 16.42
N ASN A 378 15.94 40.56 15.85
CA ASN A 378 16.03 39.80 14.61
C ASN A 378 15.58 38.35 14.80
N LEU A 379 15.96 37.73 15.92
CA LEU A 379 15.52 36.36 16.26
C LEU A 379 14.01 36.32 16.48
N GLU A 380 13.46 37.33 17.16
CA GLU A 380 12.02 37.46 17.33
C GLU A 380 11.28 37.48 16.00
N GLU A 381 11.65 38.39 15.09
CA GLU A 381 10.96 38.50 13.81
C GLU A 381 11.23 37.26 12.92
N LEU A 382 12.45 36.71 12.91
CA LEU A 382 12.80 35.53 12.13
C LEU A 382 11.95 34.31 12.54
N TYR A 383 11.81 34.03 13.83
CA TYR A 383 11.02 32.89 14.30
C TYR A 383 9.52 33.12 14.11
N LYS A 384 9.02 34.35 14.26
CA LYS A 384 7.64 34.72 13.89
C LYS A 384 7.35 34.45 12.42
N GLU A 385 8.28 34.82 11.53
CA GLU A 385 8.15 34.58 10.10
C GLU A 385 8.27 33.10 9.74
N TYR A 386 9.15 32.36 10.42
CA TYR A 386 9.26 30.91 10.31
C TYR A 386 7.96 30.19 10.70
N LEU A 387 7.33 30.57 11.83
CA LEU A 387 6.05 29.99 12.23
C LEU A 387 4.94 30.28 11.19
N LYS A 388 4.91 31.50 10.64
CA LYS A 388 4.00 31.85 9.54
C LYS A 388 4.23 30.98 8.31
N GLU A 389 5.49 30.72 7.98
CA GLU A 389 5.82 29.84 6.87
C GLU A 389 5.28 28.43 7.08
N ILE A 390 5.64 27.76 8.18
CA ILE A 390 5.31 26.34 8.35
C ILE A 390 3.81 26.11 8.61
N LEU A 391 3.14 27.02 9.32
CA LEU A 391 1.75 26.86 9.73
C LEU A 391 0.76 27.34 8.67
N LEU A 392 1.13 28.28 7.80
CA LEU A 392 0.19 28.89 6.85
C LEU A 392 0.64 28.67 5.41
N VAL A 393 1.84 29.11 5.06
CA VAL A 393 2.25 29.22 3.65
C VAL A 393 2.71 27.89 3.06
N SER A 394 3.48 27.10 3.80
CA SER A 394 4.03 25.81 3.36
C SER A 394 2.94 24.76 3.08
N ASN A 395 1.75 24.89 3.67
CA ASN A 395 0.58 24.06 3.35
C ASN A 395 -0.39 24.73 2.37
N PHE A 396 0.02 25.85 1.75
CA PHE A 396 -0.78 26.61 0.78
C PHE A 396 -2.10 27.13 1.34
N TYR A 397 -2.13 27.44 2.64
CA TYR A 397 -3.31 27.92 3.38
C TYR A 397 -4.47 26.91 3.43
N GLN A 398 -4.22 25.64 3.07
CA GLN A 398 -5.27 24.61 3.02
C GLN A 398 -5.65 24.09 4.40
N PHE A 399 -4.71 24.07 5.34
CA PHE A 399 -4.91 23.46 6.65
C PHE A 399 -5.45 24.44 7.69
N ASN A 400 -4.78 25.57 7.86
CA ASN A 400 -5.05 26.51 8.95
C ASN A 400 -5.59 27.87 8.48
N GLY A 401 -5.90 27.99 7.19
CA GLY A 401 -6.34 29.24 6.55
C GLY A 401 -5.21 30.26 6.34
N SER A 402 -5.59 31.51 6.05
CA SER A 402 -4.64 32.57 5.66
C SER A 402 -4.44 33.67 6.71
N ASN A 403 -5.02 33.54 7.91
CA ASN A 403 -4.98 34.59 8.92
C ASN A 403 -3.63 34.62 9.67
N GLY A 404 -2.68 35.39 9.13
CA GLY A 404 -1.36 35.59 9.74
C GLY A 404 -1.34 36.44 11.02
N GLY A 405 -2.48 36.99 11.46
CA GLY A 405 -2.60 37.74 12.72
C GLY A 405 -2.63 36.84 13.96
N ARG A 406 -2.86 35.54 13.78
CA ARG A 406 -2.86 34.51 14.83
C ARG A 406 -1.47 34.14 15.38
N ILE A 407 -0.43 34.71 14.80
CA ILE A 407 0.96 34.42 15.14
C ILE A 407 1.63 35.71 15.58
N ASP A 408 1.99 35.77 16.86
CA ASP A 408 2.63 36.90 17.48
C ASP A 408 3.98 36.55 18.13
N SER A 409 4.73 37.57 18.50
CA SER A 409 6.04 37.44 19.12
C SER A 409 6.28 38.57 20.11
N ARG A 410 7.10 38.28 21.11
CA ARG A 410 7.59 39.26 22.08
C ARG A 410 8.96 38.86 22.57
N HIS A 411 9.80 39.82 22.91
CA HIS A 411 11.01 39.58 23.67
C HIS A 411 10.88 40.12 25.10
N SER A 412 11.65 39.56 26.02
CA SER A 412 11.72 39.99 27.41
C SER A 412 12.45 41.32 27.54
N ALA A 413 12.11 42.13 28.55
CA ALA A 413 12.67 43.46 28.77
C ALA A 413 14.20 43.45 28.96
N ASP A 414 14.74 42.35 29.50
CA ASP A 414 16.17 42.11 29.67
C ASP A 414 16.88 41.63 28.39
N ARG A 415 16.13 41.46 27.27
CA ARG A 415 16.63 41.03 25.96
C ARG A 415 17.32 39.66 25.95
N THR A 416 17.00 38.80 26.91
CA THR A 416 17.55 37.44 26.98
C THR A 416 16.62 36.39 26.42
N LYS A 417 15.33 36.70 26.25
CA LYS A 417 14.31 35.71 25.90
C LYS A 417 13.39 36.23 24.79
N VAL A 418 13.10 35.37 23.82
CA VAL A 418 12.11 35.57 22.75
C VAL A 418 11.04 34.50 22.90
N VAL A 419 9.78 34.91 22.79
CA VAL A 419 8.62 34.02 22.82
C VAL A 419 7.77 34.30 21.59
N CYS A 420 7.61 33.30 20.73
CA CYS A 420 6.70 33.32 19.59
C CYS A 420 5.49 32.43 19.89
N THR A 421 4.29 32.97 19.76
CA THR A 421 3.03 32.28 20.06
C THR A 421 2.16 32.22 18.82
N ALA A 422 1.68 31.04 18.48
CA ALA A 422 0.67 30.82 17.45
C ALA A 422 -0.60 30.26 18.10
N GLU A 423 -1.71 30.99 18.06
CA GLU A 423 -2.96 30.62 18.72
C GLU A 423 -4.11 30.58 17.72
N ASN A 424 -4.91 29.52 17.78
CA ASN A 424 -6.00 29.28 16.84
C ASN A 424 -7.20 28.64 17.53
N ASP A 425 -8.39 28.84 16.95
CA ASP A 425 -9.65 28.30 17.48
C ASP A 425 -9.67 26.76 17.40
N TYR A 426 -8.98 26.22 16.39
CA TYR A 426 -8.82 24.80 16.09
C TYR A 426 -7.35 24.37 16.19
N PRO A 427 -7.06 23.08 16.45
CA PRO A 427 -5.71 22.55 16.49
C PRO A 427 -4.90 22.90 15.23
N TRP A 428 -3.62 23.27 15.41
CA TRP A 428 -2.72 23.52 14.30
C TRP A 428 -2.35 22.24 13.56
N ILE A 429 -2.63 22.19 12.26
CA ILE A 429 -2.32 21.06 11.39
C ILE A 429 -1.07 21.36 10.57
N LEU A 430 -0.07 20.49 10.61
CA LEU A 430 1.23 20.66 9.93
C LEU A 430 1.47 19.61 8.82
N ALA A 431 0.71 18.50 8.82
CA ALA A 431 0.83 17.41 7.87
C ALA A 431 -0.53 16.75 7.59
N SER A 432 -0.70 16.21 6.37
CA SER A 432 -1.99 15.71 5.87
C SER A 432 -2.62 14.61 6.75
N TRP A 433 -1.83 13.64 7.22
CA TRP A 433 -2.29 12.56 8.12
C TRP A 433 -2.90 13.04 9.45
N GLN A 434 -2.57 14.25 9.92
CA GLN A 434 -3.20 14.83 11.10
C GLN A 434 -4.65 15.25 10.85
N ARG A 435 -5.09 15.41 9.58
CA ARG A 435 -6.50 15.70 9.29
C ARG A 435 -7.42 14.52 9.59
N GLU A 436 -6.92 13.31 9.43
CA GLU A 436 -7.69 12.08 9.63
C GLU A 436 -7.78 11.71 11.12
N ASN A 437 -6.81 12.17 11.92
CA ASN A 437 -6.76 12.02 13.38
C ASN A 437 -6.32 13.35 14.03
N PRO A 438 -7.23 14.35 14.12
CA PRO A 438 -6.92 15.72 14.55
C PRO A 438 -6.51 15.88 16.01
#